data_AF-A0A2S9GA86-F1
#
_entry.id   AF-A0A2S9GA86-F1
#
_cell.length_a   1.000
_cell.length_b   1.000
_cell.length_c   1.000
_cell.angle_alpha   90.00
_cell.angle_beta   90.00
_cell.angle_gamma   90.00
#
_symmetry.space_group_name_H-M   'P 1'
#
loop_
_entity.id
_entity.type
_entity.pdbx_description
1 polymer ?
#
loop_
_entity_poly.entity_id
_entity_poly.type
_entity_poly.pdbx_seq_one_letter_code
_entity_poly.pdbx_strand_id
1 'polypeptide(L)'
;FASSLPFASVSDWFLSTTVPLAVLALPVLHLSGVWPNPVLYLIPTQGPLLLFAAAFDEVTLAPWQLIYAVVYPLVCAMLLYRLAH
;
A
#
# COMPACT_ATOMS: atom_id res chain seq x y z
N PHE A 1 7.53 3.06 -26.25
CA PHE A 1 7.92 2.67 -24.88
C PHE A 1 9.42 2.41 -24.76
N ALA A 2 9.99 1.41 -25.45
CA ALA A 2 11.44 1.13 -25.36
C ALA A 2 12.36 2.25 -25.89
N SER A 3 11.93 3.03 -26.90
CA SER A 3 12.76 4.10 -27.49
C SER A 3 12.73 5.44 -26.74
N SER A 4 11.83 5.60 -25.77
CA SER A 4 11.56 6.88 -25.09
C SER A 4 12.01 6.90 -23.63
N LEU A 5 12.50 5.77 -23.11
CA LEU A 5 13.02 5.62 -21.75
C LEU A 5 14.35 4.86 -21.80
N PRO A 6 15.28 5.05 -20.84
CA PRO A 6 16.60 4.43 -20.86
C PRO A 6 16.57 2.96 -20.40
N PHE A 7 15.65 2.16 -20.92
CA PHE A 7 15.50 0.73 -20.58
C PHE A 7 15.48 -0.12 -21.85
N ALA A 8 16.25 -1.22 -21.84
CA ALA A 8 16.37 -2.12 -22.99
C ALA A 8 15.12 -2.99 -23.19
N SER A 9 14.36 -3.25 -22.12
CA SER A 9 13.12 -4.03 -22.15
C SER A 9 12.10 -3.54 -21.13
N VAL A 10 10.85 -4.02 -21.26
CA VAL A 10 9.79 -3.77 -20.27
C VAL A 10 10.16 -4.37 -18.91
N SER A 11 10.82 -5.53 -18.90
CA SER A 11 11.27 -6.20 -17.67
C SER A 11 12.32 -5.36 -16.94
N ASP A 12 13.29 -4.78 -17.65
CA ASP A 12 14.31 -3.91 -17.05
C ASP A 12 13.70 -2.68 -16.40
N TRP A 13 12.73 -2.07 -17.07
CA TRP A 13 11.96 -0.96 -16.52
C TRP A 13 11.17 -1.38 -15.26
N PHE A 14 10.46 -2.52 -15.31
CA PHE A 14 9.65 -3.00 -14.19
C PHE A 14 10.50 -3.33 -12.96
N LEU A 15 11.60 -4.07 -13.15
CA LEU A 15 12.51 -4.42 -12.07
C LEU A 15 13.18 -3.19 -11.46
N SER A 16 13.64 -2.25 -12.31
CA SER A 16 14.28 -1.02 -11.84
C SER A 16 13.33 -0.10 -11.09
N THR A 17 12.04 -0.12 -11.41
CA THR A 17 11.01 0.69 -10.73
C THR A 17 10.44 0.05 -9.48
N THR A 18 10.59 -1.26 -9.30
CA THR A 18 10.04 -2.00 -8.15
C THR A 18 10.55 -1.46 -6.82
N VAL A 19 11.86 -1.23 -6.69
CA VAL A 19 12.45 -0.74 -5.42
C VAL A 19 11.99 0.69 -5.09
N PRO A 20 12.06 1.67 -6.02
CA PRO A 20 11.49 3.00 -5.78
C PRO A 20 10.00 2.95 -5.40
N LEU A 21 9.20 2.14 -6.10
CA LEU A 21 7.78 2.00 -5.81
C LEU A 21 7.54 1.38 -4.43
N ALA A 22 8.34 0.40 -4.01
CA ALA A 22 8.23 -0.19 -2.67
C ALA A 22 8.53 0.83 -1.56
N VAL A 23 9.44 1.77 -1.81
CA VAL A 23 9.74 2.88 -0.87
C VAL A 23 8.62 3.92 -0.86
N LEU A 24 8.07 4.27 -2.03
CA LEU A 24 7.00 5.27 -2.13
C LEU A 24 5.63 4.72 -1.70
N ALA A 25 5.45 3.40 -1.74
CA ALA A 25 4.25 2.68 -1.34
C ALA A 25 4.57 1.69 -0.21
N LEU A 26 5.16 2.19 0.89
CA LEU A 26 5.59 1.40 2.05
C LEU A 26 4.62 0.29 2.50
N PRO A 27 3.28 0.48 2.53
CA PRO A 27 2.35 -0.60 2.89
C PRO A 27 2.49 -1.90 2.07
N VAL A 28 2.99 -1.81 0.83
CA VAL A 28 3.26 -2.98 -0.03
C VAL A 28 4.32 -3.89 0.57
N LEU A 29 5.24 -3.37 1.39
CA LEU A 29 6.24 -4.19 2.08
C LEU A 29 5.61 -5.10 3.15
N HIS A 30 4.50 -4.67 3.77
CA HIS A 30 3.73 -5.54 4.67
C HIS A 30 3.02 -6.62 3.88
N LEU A 31 2.31 -6.23 2.80
CA LEU A 31 1.51 -7.15 2.00
C LEU A 31 2.37 -8.21 1.29
N SER A 32 3.54 -7.83 0.77
CA SER A 32 4.47 -8.75 0.09
C SER A 32 5.23 -9.69 1.03
N GLY A 33 5.13 -9.48 2.36
CA GLY A 33 5.89 -10.26 3.34
C GLY A 33 7.39 -9.91 3.42
N VAL A 34 7.88 -8.95 2.63
CA VAL A 34 9.29 -8.50 2.67
C VAL A 34 9.62 -7.86 4.02
N TRP A 35 8.69 -7.07 4.57
CA TRP A 35 8.83 -6.47 5.90
C TRP A 35 7.48 -6.38 6.60
N PRO A 36 7.00 -7.47 7.23
CA PRO A 36 5.69 -7.55 7.87
C PRO A 36 5.68 -6.86 9.24
N ASN A 37 6.07 -5.59 9.29
CA ASN A 37 6.22 -4.84 10.53
C ASN A 37 4.87 -4.20 10.96
N PRO A 38 4.44 -4.35 12.22
CA PRO A 38 3.23 -3.71 12.75
C PRO A 38 3.21 -2.18 12.63
N VAL A 39 4.36 -1.52 12.57
CA VAL A 39 4.45 -0.05 12.40
C VAL A 39 3.73 0.44 11.14
N LEU A 40 3.64 -0.41 10.10
CA LEU A 40 2.99 -0.07 8.84
C LEU A 40 1.47 0.14 9.00
N TYR A 41 0.85 -0.34 10.09
CA TYR A 41 -0.55 -0.02 10.43
C TYR A 41 -0.76 1.45 10.83
N LEU A 42 0.30 2.21 11.10
CA LEU A 42 0.19 3.67 11.28
C LEU A 42 -0.02 4.42 9.96
N ILE A 43 0.13 3.75 8.81
CA ILE A 43 -0.09 4.37 7.51
C ILE A 43 -1.57 4.16 7.14
N PRO A 44 -2.35 5.24 6.91
CA PRO A 44 -3.80 5.11 6.69
C PRO A 44 -4.17 4.30 5.45
N THR A 45 -3.26 4.16 4.48
CA THR A 45 -3.49 3.36 3.26
C THR A 45 -3.24 1.86 3.43
N GLN A 46 -2.68 1.41 4.57
CA GLN A 46 -2.47 -0.02 4.85
C GLN A 46 -3.79 -0.78 4.93
N GLY A 47 -4.80 -0.22 5.59
CA GLY A 47 -6.14 -0.81 5.70
C GLY A 47 -6.82 -1.07 4.36
N PRO A 48 -6.98 -0.04 3.49
CA PRO A 48 -7.52 -0.22 2.15
C PRO A 48 -6.74 -1.24 1.29
N LEU A 49 -5.41 -1.28 1.42
CA LEU A 49 -4.59 -2.27 0.72
C LEU A 49 -4.86 -3.70 1.18
N LEU A 50 -5.05 -3.91 2.48
CA LEU A 50 -5.42 -5.21 3.05
C LEU A 50 -6.83 -5.66 2.60
N LEU A 51 -7.79 -4.73 2.53
CA LEU A 51 -9.12 -5.02 1.98
C LEU A 51 -9.05 -5.41 0.50
N PHE A 52 -8.23 -4.71 -0.28
CA PHE A 52 -8.00 -5.04 -1.69
C PHE A 52 -7.43 -6.44 -1.84
N ALA A 53 -6.39 -6.79 -1.10
CA ALA A 53 -5.80 -8.12 -1.13
C ALA A 53 -6.79 -9.22 -0.71
N ALA A 54 -7.58 -8.98 0.34
CA ALA A 54 -8.60 -9.92 0.80
C ALA A 54 -9.69 -10.16 -0.26
N ALA A 55 -10.01 -9.18 -1.11
CA ALA A 55 -10.97 -9.34 -2.20
C ALA A 55 -10.48 -10.29 -3.32
N PHE A 56 -9.17 -10.56 -3.38
CA PHE A 56 -8.56 -11.53 -4.30
C PHE A 56 -8.11 -12.81 -3.57
N ASP A 57 -8.59 -13.05 -2.34
CA ASP A 57 -8.22 -14.21 -1.51
C ASP A 57 -6.71 -14.33 -1.21
N GLU A 58 -5.93 -13.25 -1.39
CA GLU A 58 -4.49 -13.23 -1.12
C GLU A 58 -4.18 -13.23 0.38
N VAL A 59 -5.09 -12.69 1.20
CA VAL A 59 -4.94 -12.63 2.66
C VAL A 59 -6.27 -12.89 3.37
N THR A 60 -6.21 -13.50 4.55
CA THR A 60 -7.36 -13.61 5.45
C THR A 60 -7.25 -12.59 6.57
N LEU A 61 -8.27 -11.73 6.69
CA LEU A 61 -8.27 -10.64 7.67
C LEU A 61 -8.84 -11.10 9.02
N ALA A 62 -8.14 -10.74 10.09
CA ALA A 62 -8.68 -10.80 11.44
C ALA A 62 -9.80 -9.75 11.61
N PRO A 63 -10.78 -9.98 12.49
CA PRO A 63 -11.90 -9.05 12.70
C PRO A 63 -11.46 -7.61 13.03
N TRP A 64 -10.37 -7.46 13.81
CA TRP A 64 -9.85 -6.14 14.15
C TRP A 64 -9.24 -5.41 12.94
N GLN A 65 -8.67 -6.14 11.97
CA GLN A 65 -8.10 -5.55 10.75
C GLN A 65 -9.20 -4.95 9.88
N LEU A 66 -10.40 -5.55 9.86
CA LEU A 66 -11.56 -4.98 9.18
C LEU A 66 -11.99 -3.65 9.81
N ILE A 67 -12.10 -3.62 11.14
CA ILE A 67 -12.45 -2.39 11.88
C ILE A 67 -11.40 -1.31 11.61
N TYR A 68 -10.12 -1.67 11.77
CA TYR A 68 -8.99 -0.80 11.47
C TYR A 68 -9.07 -0.24 10.04
N ALA A 69 -9.29 -1.11 9.05
CA ALA A 69 -9.22 -0.76 7.64
C ALA A 69 -10.32 0.22 7.18
N VAL A 70 -11.42 0.31 7.93
CA VAL A 70 -12.50 1.26 7.66
C VAL A 70 -12.39 2.48 8.56
N VAL A 71 -12.24 2.30 9.86
CA VAL A 71 -12.33 3.40 10.84
C VAL A 71 -11.12 4.32 10.74
N TYR A 72 -9.90 3.77 10.67
CA TYR A 72 -8.69 4.58 10.73
C TYR A 72 -8.55 5.54 9.53
N PRO A 73 -8.74 5.09 8.26
CA PRO A 73 -8.69 6.01 7.12
C PRO A 73 -9.77 7.09 7.17
N LEU A 74 -10.98 6.77 7.63
CA LEU A 74 -12.07 7.74 7.78
C LEU A 74 -11.75 8.81 8.83
N VAL A 75 -11.16 8.41 9.96
CA VAL A 75 -10.69 9.35 10.98
C VAL A 75 -9.61 10.27 10.40
N CYS A 76 -8.61 9.71 9.71
CA CYS A 76 -7.57 10.53 9.05
C CYS A 76 -8.15 11.50 8.02
N ALA A 77 -9.07 11.04 7.17
CA ALA A 77 -9.73 11.88 6.17
C ALA A 77 -10.54 13.01 6.83
N MET A 78 -11.28 12.70 7.90
CA MET A 78 -12.02 13.70 8.68
C MET A 78 -11.08 14.72 9.32
N LEU A 79 -9.96 14.29 9.91
CA LEU A 79 -8.97 15.19 10.50
C LEU A 79 -8.34 16.12 9.46
N LEU A 80 -7.93 15.57 8.31
CA LEU A 80 -7.39 16.39 7.21
C LEU A 80 -8.42 17.39 6.70
N TYR A 81 -9.67 16.98 6.54
CA TYR A 81 -10.76 17.88 6.17
C TYR A 81 -10.93 19.02 7.19
N ARG A 82 -10.90 18.70 8.48
CA ARG A 82 -11.00 19.68 9.57
C ARG A 82 -9.81 20.64 9.63
N LEU A 83 -8.61 20.19 9.28
CA LEU A 83 -7.39 21.01 9.27
C LEU A 83 -7.30 21.92 8.02
N ALA A 84 -7.96 21.53 6.93
CA ALA A 84 -7.98 22.31 5.69
C ALA A 84 -9.03 23.43 5.67
N HIS A 85 -9.99 23.40 6.60
CA HIS A 85 -11.06 24.39 6.78
C HIS A 85 -10.79 25.29 7.99
#